data_AF-A0A7V9G117-F1
#
_entry.id   AF-A0A7V9G117-F1
#
_cell.length_a   1.000
_cell.length_b   1.000
_cell.length_c   1.000
_cell.angle_alpha   90.00
_cell.angle_beta   90.00
_cell.angle_gamma   90.00
#
_symmetry.space_group_name_H-M   'P 1'
#
loop_
_entity.id
_entity.type
_entity.pdbx_description
1 polymer ?
#
loop_
_entity_poly.entity_id
_entity_poly.type
_entity_poly.pdbx_seq_one_letter_code
_entity_poly.pdbx_strand_id
1 'polypeptide(L)'
;AWGLEGSLADLLALGRELVAPTLLARETLDGATAVAFPGLAGVLPGFGRMTPNDWGLGFELRDGKAPHWTGELNSPRTFGHFGRSGTFLWVDPDAGLALACLTDLPFGDWAKAAWPALADAVLAEAS
;
A
#
# COMPACT_ATOMS: atom_id res chain seq x y z
N ALA A 1 -0.73 16.71 1.46
CA ALA A 1 -1.90 17.07 2.29
C ALA A 1 -2.16 15.93 3.25
N TRP A 2 -2.48 16.23 4.51
CA TRP A 2 -2.92 15.26 5.52
C TRP A 2 -4.15 15.85 6.23
N GLY A 3 -5.05 15.00 6.74
CA GLY A 3 -6.28 15.46 7.42
C GLY A 3 -7.59 14.79 7.02
N LEU A 4 -7.55 13.65 6.30
CA LEU A 4 -8.73 12.78 6.17
C LEU A 4 -8.84 11.91 7.41
N GLU A 5 -10.07 11.80 7.93
CA GLU A 5 -10.43 10.94 9.06
C GLU A 5 -11.57 10.01 8.62
N GLY A 6 -11.59 8.80 9.18
CA GLY A 6 -12.59 7.79 8.82
C GLY A 6 -12.41 6.52 9.64
N SER A 7 -13.40 5.63 9.55
CA SER A 7 -13.35 4.34 10.24
C SER A 7 -12.57 3.29 9.44
N LEU A 8 -12.22 2.18 10.10
CA LEU A 8 -11.66 1.01 9.39
C LEU A 8 -12.65 0.47 8.35
N ALA A 9 -13.95 0.55 8.62
CA ALA A 9 -14.98 0.10 7.70
C ALA A 9 -14.98 0.93 6.40
N ASP A 10 -14.83 2.25 6.49
CA ASP A 10 -14.75 3.14 5.32
C ASP A 10 -13.46 2.89 4.53
N LEU A 11 -12.34 2.71 5.22
CA LEU A 11 -11.06 2.40 4.57
C LEU A 11 -11.10 1.06 3.84
N LEU A 12 -11.78 0.05 4.42
CA LEU A 12 -12.01 -1.23 3.76
C LEU A 12 -13.02 -1.13 2.60
N ALA A 13 -13.99 -0.22 2.64
CA ALA A 13 -14.86 0.04 1.50
C ALA A 13 -14.05 0.58 0.31
N LEU A 14 -13.10 1.49 0.56
CA LEU A 14 -12.14 1.94 -0.46
C LEU A 14 -11.27 0.77 -0.95
N GLY A 15 -10.72 -0.04 -0.05
CA GLY A 15 -9.94 -1.22 -0.43
C GLY A 15 -10.69 -2.20 -1.35
N ARG A 16 -11.97 -2.45 -1.09
CA ARG A 16 -12.83 -3.28 -1.95
C ARG A 16 -13.04 -2.68 -3.33
N GLU A 17 -13.29 -1.38 -3.41
CA GLU A 17 -13.40 -0.67 -4.69
C GLU A 17 -12.09 -0.76 -5.49
N LEU A 18 -10.93 -0.71 -4.83
CA LEU A 18 -9.63 -0.85 -5.50
C LEU A 18 -9.29 -2.28 -5.92
N VAL A 19 -9.89 -3.30 -5.30
CA VAL A 19 -9.76 -4.71 -5.73
C VAL A 19 -10.68 -5.00 -6.92
N ALA A 20 -11.93 -4.55 -6.84
CA ALA A 20 -12.97 -4.80 -7.83
C ALA A 20 -13.77 -3.51 -8.11
N PRO A 21 -13.28 -2.64 -9.02
CA PRO A 21 -13.85 -1.31 -9.21
C PRO A 21 -15.28 -1.36 -9.75
N THR A 22 -16.13 -0.56 -9.11
CA THR A 22 -17.56 -0.35 -9.45
C THR A 22 -17.91 1.13 -9.64
N LEU A 23 -17.11 2.02 -9.04
CA LEU A 23 -17.24 3.47 -9.12
C LEU A 23 -16.26 4.06 -10.16
N LEU A 24 -15.07 3.50 -10.27
CA LEU A 24 -14.07 3.89 -11.26
C LEU A 24 -14.16 3.00 -12.51
N ALA A 25 -13.91 3.59 -13.68
CA ALA A 25 -13.64 2.79 -14.87
C ALA A 25 -12.35 1.98 -14.64
N ARG A 26 -12.35 0.72 -15.05
CA ARG A 26 -11.19 -0.17 -14.85
C ARG A 26 -9.92 0.42 -15.43
N GLU A 27 -10.00 1.01 -16.62
CA GLU A 27 -8.90 1.65 -17.32
C GLU A 27 -8.31 2.84 -16.53
N THR A 28 -9.16 3.52 -15.75
CA THR A 28 -8.70 4.62 -14.86
C THR A 28 -7.90 4.07 -13.69
N LEU A 29 -8.36 2.99 -13.06
CA LEU A 29 -7.62 2.36 -11.97
C LEU A 29 -6.30 1.75 -12.48
N ASP A 30 -6.34 1.02 -13.60
CA ASP A 30 -5.16 0.43 -14.22
C ASP A 30 -4.09 1.49 -14.51
N GLY A 31 -4.51 2.64 -15.08
CA GLY A 31 -3.62 3.79 -15.31
C GLY A 31 -3.11 4.44 -14.02
N ALA A 32 -3.94 4.53 -12.98
CA ALA A 32 -3.55 5.10 -11.70
C ALA A 32 -2.56 4.22 -10.92
N THR A 33 -2.58 2.90 -11.14
CA THR A 33 -1.70 1.92 -10.50
C THR A 33 -0.49 1.52 -11.35
N ALA A 34 -0.31 2.13 -12.52
CA ALA A 34 0.91 2.00 -13.32
C ALA A 34 1.96 3.04 -12.89
N VAL A 35 3.24 2.75 -13.10
CA VAL A 35 4.33 3.70 -12.82
C VAL A 35 4.16 4.95 -13.68
N ALA A 36 3.96 6.10 -13.06
CA ALA A 36 3.69 7.35 -13.78
C ALA A 36 4.96 7.95 -14.41
N PHE A 37 6.09 7.86 -13.72
CA PHE A 37 7.38 8.41 -14.18
C PHE A 37 8.50 7.41 -13.85
N PRO A 38 8.86 6.51 -14.78
CA PRO A 38 9.76 5.39 -14.51
C PRO A 38 11.22 5.82 -14.32
N GLY A 39 11.97 5.05 -13.52
CA GLY A 39 13.41 5.22 -13.33
C GLY A 39 13.81 6.30 -12.32
N LEU A 40 12.84 6.97 -11.69
CA LEU A 40 13.11 8.00 -10.69
C LEU A 40 13.48 7.37 -9.35
N ALA A 41 14.70 7.64 -8.87
CA ALA A 41 15.07 7.37 -7.50
C ALA A 41 14.46 8.41 -6.55
N GLY A 42 14.23 8.03 -5.30
CA GLY A 42 13.60 8.90 -4.31
C GLY A 42 13.74 8.37 -2.89
N VAL A 43 13.24 9.13 -1.92
CA VAL A 43 13.17 8.69 -0.53
C VAL A 43 11.73 8.27 -0.23
N LEU A 44 11.56 7.05 0.25
CA LEU A 44 10.35 6.60 0.92
C LEU A 44 10.45 7.02 2.40
N PRO A 45 9.65 7.98 2.89
CA PRO A 45 9.82 8.54 4.23
C PRO A 45 9.79 7.45 5.32
N GLY A 46 10.84 7.36 6.12
CA GLY A 46 10.96 6.32 7.17
C GLY A 46 11.63 5.01 6.72
N PHE A 47 11.79 4.78 5.42
CA PHE A 47 12.46 3.61 4.84
C PHE A 47 13.75 3.97 4.07
N GLY A 48 13.99 5.25 3.80
CA GLY A 48 15.22 5.71 3.17
C GLY A 48 15.12 5.76 1.64
N ARG A 49 16.28 5.71 0.98
CA ARG A 49 16.36 5.88 -0.48
C ARG A 49 16.00 4.58 -1.20
N MET A 50 15.11 4.68 -2.20
CA MET A 50 14.75 3.61 -3.13
C MET A 50 15.22 3.96 -4.55
N THR A 51 15.69 2.96 -5.30
CA THR A 51 16.18 3.11 -6.68
C THR A 51 15.70 1.92 -7.53
N PRO A 52 14.57 2.05 -8.26
CA PRO A 52 13.69 3.23 -8.35
C PRO A 52 12.79 3.40 -7.12
N ASN A 53 12.08 4.53 -7.03
CA ASN A 53 11.07 4.82 -6.02
C ASN A 53 9.70 4.99 -6.71
N ASP A 54 9.16 3.89 -7.22
CA ASP A 54 8.02 3.91 -8.12
C ASP A 54 6.71 4.36 -7.46
N TRP A 55 5.97 5.19 -8.19
CA TRP A 55 4.69 5.75 -7.82
C TRP A 55 3.77 5.78 -9.03
N GLY A 56 2.49 5.53 -8.78
CA GLY A 56 1.41 5.79 -9.72
C GLY A 56 0.79 7.17 -9.53
N LEU A 57 -0.47 7.31 -9.93
CA LEU A 57 -1.24 8.54 -9.78
C LEU A 57 -1.85 8.60 -8.38
N GLY A 58 -1.03 8.96 -7.39
CA GLY A 58 -1.42 9.11 -5.98
C GLY A 58 -1.17 7.85 -5.13
N PHE A 59 -1.10 6.67 -5.75
CA PHE A 59 -0.71 5.44 -5.07
C PHE A 59 0.81 5.24 -5.10
N GLU A 60 1.35 4.81 -3.97
CA GLU A 60 2.66 4.21 -3.94
C GLU A 60 2.61 2.79 -4.53
N LEU A 61 3.63 2.39 -5.28
CA LEU A 61 3.78 1.05 -5.85
C LEU A 61 4.92 0.31 -5.14
N ARG A 62 4.70 -0.92 -4.68
CA ARG A 62 5.70 -1.70 -3.93
C ARG A 62 6.94 -1.99 -4.76
N ASP A 63 6.75 -2.54 -5.97
CA ASP A 63 7.82 -3.03 -6.84
C ASP A 63 8.83 -3.91 -6.05
N GLY A 64 10.13 -3.66 -6.18
CA GLY A 64 11.21 -4.32 -5.44
C GLY A 64 11.80 -3.48 -4.30
N LYS A 65 11.07 -2.49 -3.79
CA LYS A 65 11.56 -1.62 -2.70
C LYS A 65 11.86 -2.45 -1.45
N ALA A 66 13.03 -2.20 -0.83
CA ALA A 66 13.43 -2.85 0.41
C ALA A 66 14.35 -1.92 1.23
N PRO A 67 14.18 -1.82 2.56
CA PRO A 67 13.07 -2.38 3.35
C PRO A 67 11.72 -1.70 3.02
N HIS A 68 10.59 -2.34 3.35
CA HIS A 68 9.25 -1.86 3.01
C HIS A 68 8.23 -2.03 4.14
N TRP A 69 7.10 -1.34 4.04
CA TRP A 69 5.98 -1.45 5.00
C TRP A 69 4.98 -2.55 4.64
N THR A 70 5.01 -3.04 3.41
CA THR A 70 4.26 -4.23 2.96
C THR A 70 5.05 -5.50 3.27
N GLY A 71 4.42 -6.66 3.10
CA GLY A 71 5.03 -7.97 3.32
C GLY A 71 6.08 -8.35 2.28
N GLU A 72 6.92 -9.32 2.62
CA GLU A 72 7.86 -9.93 1.68
C GLU A 72 7.15 -10.75 0.59
N LEU A 73 5.98 -11.33 0.93
CA LEU A 73 5.14 -12.14 0.04
C LEU A 73 4.22 -11.30 -0.85
N ASN A 74 4.07 -10.00 -0.58
CA ASN A 74 3.31 -9.11 -1.45
C ASN A 74 3.92 -9.09 -2.85
N SER A 75 3.07 -9.11 -3.88
CA SER A 75 3.51 -9.02 -5.27
C SER A 75 4.16 -7.67 -5.56
N PRO A 76 5.08 -7.58 -6.53
CA PRO A 76 5.61 -6.29 -7.00
C PRO A 76 4.52 -5.32 -7.47
N ARG A 77 3.35 -5.84 -7.89
CA ARG A 77 2.18 -5.06 -8.33
C ARG A 77 1.35 -4.48 -7.18
N THR A 78 1.70 -4.77 -5.93
CA THR A 78 1.02 -4.21 -4.76
C THR A 78 1.10 -2.68 -4.77
N PHE A 79 -0.02 -2.02 -4.48
CA PHE A 79 -0.10 -0.56 -4.41
C PHE A 79 -0.88 -0.10 -3.19
N GLY A 80 -0.71 1.16 -2.78
CA GLY A 80 -1.46 1.72 -1.66
C GLY A 80 -0.80 2.95 -1.07
N HIS A 81 -0.94 3.11 0.24
CA HIS A 81 -0.26 4.16 1.00
C HIS A 81 -0.24 3.84 2.50
N PHE A 82 0.84 4.20 3.19
CA PHE A 82 0.90 4.22 4.66
C PHE A 82 0.98 5.65 5.21
N GLY A 83 0.52 5.87 6.43
CA GLY A 83 0.44 7.16 7.09
C GLY A 83 1.28 7.20 8.37
N ARG A 84 1.87 8.37 8.66
CA ARG A 84 2.62 8.59 9.91
C ARG A 84 1.77 8.45 11.17
N SER A 85 0.45 8.49 11.04
CA SER A 85 -0.50 8.24 12.13
C SER A 85 -0.57 6.76 12.55
N GLY A 86 0.19 5.85 11.93
CA GLY A 86 0.15 4.42 12.25
C GLY A 86 -0.85 3.63 11.43
N THR A 87 -1.15 4.10 10.21
CA THR A 87 -2.23 3.56 9.38
C THR A 87 -1.69 3.11 8.03
N PHE A 88 -2.31 2.13 7.40
CA PHE A 88 -2.06 1.82 5.99
C PHE A 88 -3.27 1.20 5.31
N LEU A 89 -3.26 1.26 3.98
CA LEU A 89 -4.04 0.41 3.10
C LEU A 89 -3.11 -0.04 1.97
N TRP A 90 -3.06 -1.34 1.70
CA TRP A 90 -2.50 -1.87 0.46
C TRP A 90 -3.50 -2.77 -0.25
N VAL A 91 -3.33 -2.88 -1.56
CA VAL A 91 -4.05 -3.77 -2.45
C VAL A 91 -3.02 -4.57 -3.23
N ASP A 92 -3.14 -5.90 -3.19
CA ASP A 92 -2.33 -6.82 -3.97
C ASP A 92 -3.21 -7.41 -5.09
N PRO A 93 -3.07 -6.94 -6.34
CA PRO A 93 -3.91 -7.38 -7.44
C PRO A 93 -3.65 -8.83 -7.83
N ASP A 94 -2.47 -9.37 -7.53
CA ASP A 94 -2.11 -10.75 -7.88
C ASP A 94 -2.76 -11.73 -6.90
N ALA A 95 -2.88 -11.34 -5.63
CA ALA A 95 -3.64 -12.07 -4.62
C ALA A 95 -5.16 -11.77 -4.66
N GLY A 96 -5.57 -10.66 -5.29
CA GLY A 96 -6.96 -10.20 -5.27
C GLY A 96 -7.43 -9.73 -3.88
N LEU A 97 -6.50 -9.19 -3.07
CA LEU A 97 -6.73 -8.85 -1.66
C LEU A 97 -6.43 -7.39 -1.37
N ALA A 98 -7.10 -6.86 -0.34
CA ALA A 98 -6.75 -5.61 0.29
C ALA A 98 -6.61 -5.80 1.79
N LEU A 99 -5.62 -5.14 2.40
CA LEU A 99 -5.42 -5.12 3.84
C LEU A 99 -5.32 -3.67 4.32
N ALA A 100 -6.09 -3.36 5.35
CA ALA A 100 -6.08 -2.06 6.01
C ALA A 100 -5.73 -2.21 7.49
N CYS A 101 -5.01 -1.23 8.01
CA CYS A 101 -4.70 -1.12 9.43
C CYS A 101 -4.93 0.32 9.88
N LEU A 102 -5.63 0.47 11.00
CA LEU A 102 -5.74 1.71 11.75
C LEU A 102 -5.27 1.43 13.18
N THR A 103 -4.41 2.27 13.71
CA THR A 103 -3.98 2.24 15.12
C THR A 103 -4.07 3.64 15.72
N ASP A 104 -3.94 3.70 17.04
CA ASP A 104 -3.77 4.91 17.83
C ASP A 104 -2.29 5.21 18.15
N LEU A 105 -1.36 4.50 17.51
CA LEU A 105 0.08 4.61 17.74
C LEU A 105 0.79 5.14 16.49
N PRO A 106 1.48 6.29 16.54
CA PRO A 106 2.19 6.82 15.38
C PRO A 106 3.22 5.85 14.79
N PHE A 107 3.44 5.95 13.47
CA PHE A 107 4.43 5.15 12.75
C PHE A 107 5.83 5.27 13.38
N GLY A 108 6.47 4.13 13.56
CA GLY A 108 7.83 4.01 14.11
C GLY A 108 8.38 2.61 13.89
N ASP A 109 9.41 2.24 14.65
CA ASP A 109 10.07 0.94 14.45
C ASP A 109 9.17 -0.26 14.77
N TRP A 110 8.18 -0.08 15.66
CA TRP A 110 7.14 -1.09 15.91
C TRP A 110 6.39 -1.46 14.62
N ALA A 111 6.04 -0.46 13.79
CA ALA A 111 5.28 -0.63 12.56
C ALA A 111 6.13 -1.31 11.48
N LYS A 112 7.40 -0.93 11.39
CA LYS A 112 8.36 -1.55 10.45
C LYS A 112 8.57 -3.03 10.73
N ALA A 113 8.41 -3.47 11.98
CA ALA A 113 8.46 -4.88 12.35
C ALA A 113 7.10 -5.58 12.17
N ALA A 114 6.01 -4.96 12.64
CA ALA A 114 4.71 -5.61 12.72
C ALA A 114 3.96 -5.67 11.38
N TRP A 115 4.07 -4.64 10.54
CA TRP A 115 3.25 -4.54 9.32
C TRP A 115 3.65 -5.55 8.24
N PRO A 116 4.95 -5.77 7.92
CA PRO A 116 5.33 -6.81 6.97
C PRO A 116 4.90 -8.20 7.45
N ALA A 117 5.12 -8.50 8.73
CA ALA A 117 4.73 -9.78 9.33
C ALA A 117 3.22 -10.03 9.28
N LEU A 118 2.40 -9.01 9.54
CA LEU A 118 0.95 -9.11 9.40
C LEU A 118 0.54 -9.34 7.95
N ALA A 119 1.13 -8.60 7.00
CA ALA A 119 0.81 -8.74 5.59
C ALA A 119 1.13 -10.15 5.07
N ASP A 120 2.30 -10.68 5.43
CA ASP A 120 2.72 -12.03 5.05
C ASP A 120 1.82 -13.10 5.68
N ALA A 121 1.41 -12.94 6.93
CA ALA A 121 0.47 -13.85 7.59
C ALA A 121 -0.89 -13.88 6.88
N VAL A 122 -1.44 -12.71 6.51
CA VAL A 122 -2.71 -12.60 5.79
C VAL A 122 -2.63 -13.24 4.40
N LEU A 123 -1.55 -12.98 3.66
CA LEU A 123 -1.33 -13.59 2.34
C LEU A 123 -1.20 -15.10 2.42
N ALA A 124 -0.46 -15.61 3.40
CA ALA A 124 -0.29 -17.04 3.61
C ALA A 124 -1.60 -17.75 4.01
N GLU A 125 -2.48 -17.10 4.76
CA GLU A 125 -3.79 -17.66 5.14
C GLU A 125 -4.78 -17.71 3.96
N ALA A 126 -4.66 -16.79 3.01
CA ALA A 126 -5.55 -16.69 1.85
C ALA A 126 -5.12 -17.57 0.64
N SER A 127 -4.00 -18.28 0.76
CA SER A 127 -3.39 -19.11 -0.29
C SER A 127 -3.97 -20.53 -0.37
#